data_AF-A0A0C9STS7-F1
#
_entry.id   AF-A0A0C9STS7-F1
#
_cell.length_a   1.000
_cell.length_b   1.000
_cell.length_c   1.000
_cell.angle_alpha   90.00
_cell.angle_beta   90.00
_cell.angle_gamma   90.00
#
_symmetry.space_group_name_H-M   'P 1'
#
loop_
_entity.id
_entity.type
_entity.pdbx_description
1 polymer ?
#
loop_
_entity_poly.entity_id
_entity_poly.type
_entity_poly.pdbx_seq_one_letter_code
_entity_poly.pdbx_strand_id
1 'polypeptide(L)'
;MSVSADEEWLPIISCPADFPLELFENAVDQLIHHPEYNSTLILRSETVRETTYAEDIPSDILKDLRPAHTIHRKLLPRRPGRDAALEQNCALYASMTGEFAGIPSTLVLTPLLAPGELLPYYHPNVRRLAFRHVPSTPAILRIEAVVLPDTPTDLNSRLYRTSLALLETLHRYGWGALTNYQKRVKHDCMIPREEYQDLYLVMRERYKHLVGEWKEVTDPLKHVFEDIGIATYLMLLWKKSFGHGESDGNLDETGSDSDQAWKRWPRPPGGFLDLGCGNGLLTHILVSEGYQGYGIDLRARTSWDHYPESTRAALHVYALDPTQYIKRTPRADNDITPYFPPGVFLVGNHADELTPWLPILATLENTAGYLSIPCCSWSFDERFSRSASAKFSDSDLGSAVDDGFVERLNLGGEGGHRSQYSMYRIWLARLSQWLGWKVECDVLRIPSTRNWAIISRERVNEDSETYSDRALDIIQDVVQRGAFKTRKPEGKAGDH
;
A
#
# COMPACT_ATOMS: atom_id res chain seq x y z
N MET A 1 38.42 -10.90 -8.23
CA MET A 1 38.81 -9.56 -8.74
C MET A 1 40.02 -9.13 -7.95
N SER A 2 41.14 -8.82 -8.61
CA SER A 2 42.35 -8.31 -7.96
C SER A 2 42.04 -6.96 -7.31
N VAL A 3 42.18 -6.87 -5.99
CA VAL A 3 42.08 -5.61 -5.24
C VAL A 3 43.29 -4.77 -5.64
N SER A 4 43.10 -3.67 -6.38
CA SER A 4 44.20 -2.76 -6.66
C SER A 4 44.53 -1.96 -5.41
N ALA A 5 45.81 -1.92 -5.07
CA ALA A 5 46.36 -1.03 -4.06
C ALA A 5 45.95 0.44 -4.34
N ASP A 6 45.46 1.09 -3.29
CA ASP A 6 45.05 2.50 -3.15
C ASP A 6 43.96 3.02 -4.11
N GLU A 7 42.71 2.62 -3.85
CA GLU A 7 41.56 3.39 -4.35
C GLU A 7 41.51 4.77 -3.65
N GLU A 8 41.50 5.85 -4.44
CA GLU A 8 41.41 7.21 -3.93
C GLU A 8 39.97 7.52 -3.47
N TRP A 9 39.80 7.72 -2.16
CA TRP A 9 38.54 8.15 -1.56
C TRP A 9 38.42 9.67 -1.58
N LEU A 10 37.46 10.19 -2.34
CA LEU A 10 37.19 11.62 -2.41
C LEU A 10 36.11 12.02 -1.39
N PRO A 11 36.38 12.94 -0.44
CA PRO A 11 35.33 13.51 0.39
C PRO A 11 34.39 14.39 -0.43
N ILE A 12 33.10 14.05 -0.44
CA ILE A 12 32.09 14.76 -1.24
C ILE A 12 31.39 15.84 -0.40
N ILE A 13 30.93 15.47 0.80
CA ILE A 13 30.18 16.37 1.68
C ILE A 13 30.26 15.92 3.14
N SER A 14 30.14 16.88 4.08
CA SER A 14 30.08 16.61 5.51
C SER A 14 29.20 17.60 6.26
N CYS A 15 28.68 17.19 7.42
CA CYS A 15 27.98 18.04 8.38
C CYS A 15 28.29 17.59 9.82
N PRO A 16 27.98 18.40 10.86
CA PRO A 16 28.01 17.93 12.24
C PRO A 16 27.12 16.70 12.46
N ALA A 17 27.60 15.76 13.27
CA ALA A 17 26.81 14.61 13.71
C ALA A 17 26.16 14.92 15.07
N ASP A 18 24.88 15.28 15.06
CA ASP A 18 24.12 15.64 16.27
C ASP A 18 23.53 14.43 17.01
N PHE A 19 24.10 13.23 16.80
CA PHE A 19 23.71 11.99 17.47
C PHE A 19 24.95 11.12 17.79
N PRO A 20 24.88 10.31 18.86
CA PRO A 20 25.96 9.41 19.27
C PRO A 20 26.30 8.35 18.22
N LEU A 21 27.55 7.89 18.19
CA LEU A 21 28.02 6.89 17.23
C LEU A 21 27.23 5.58 17.30
N GLU A 22 26.75 5.20 18.49
CA GLU A 22 25.97 3.99 18.76
C GLU A 22 24.65 3.95 17.99
N LEU A 23 24.14 5.10 17.54
CA LEU A 23 22.92 5.20 16.72
C LEU A 23 23.20 5.17 15.21
N PHE A 24 24.47 5.18 14.79
CA PHE A 24 24.86 5.22 13.39
C PHE A 24 24.37 3.99 12.62
N GLU A 25 24.56 2.79 13.19
CA GLU A 25 24.11 1.54 12.57
C GLU A 25 22.60 1.54 12.32
N ASN A 26 21.79 1.90 13.33
CA ASN A 26 20.34 2.04 13.19
C ASN A 26 19.94 3.04 12.08
N ALA A 27 20.70 4.14 11.94
CA ALA A 27 20.41 5.15 10.94
C ALA A 27 20.75 4.68 9.51
N VAL A 28 21.88 3.99 9.33
CA VAL A 28 22.28 3.47 8.01
C VAL A 28 21.51 2.21 7.61
N ASP A 29 21.04 1.42 8.56
CA ASP A 29 20.15 0.27 8.33
C ASP A 29 18.90 0.68 7.54
N GLN A 30 18.30 1.84 7.89
CA GLN A 30 17.17 2.40 7.15
C GLN A 30 17.54 2.78 5.70
N LEU A 31 18.77 3.23 5.42
CA LEU A 31 19.26 3.46 4.05
C LEU A 31 19.47 2.16 3.27
N ILE A 32 19.83 1.08 3.97
CA ILE A 32 20.06 -0.24 3.38
C ILE A 32 18.73 -0.90 3.01
N HIS A 33 17.74 -0.89 3.90
CA HIS A 33 16.48 -1.61 3.68
C HIS A 33 15.38 -0.77 3.02
N HIS A 34 15.46 0.57 3.10
CA HIS A 34 14.46 1.48 2.54
C HIS A 34 15.03 2.54 1.56
N PRO A 35 15.79 2.14 0.53
CA PRO A 35 16.34 3.08 -0.45
C PRO A 35 15.27 3.83 -1.25
N GLU A 36 14.03 3.34 -1.31
CA GLU A 36 12.90 4.00 -1.96
C GLU A 36 12.53 5.35 -1.34
N TYR A 37 12.92 5.62 -0.09
CA TYR A 37 12.75 6.93 0.53
C TYR A 37 13.77 7.97 0.03
N ASN A 38 14.87 7.52 -0.58
CA ASN A 38 15.95 8.37 -1.08
C ASN A 38 15.91 8.56 -2.60
N SER A 39 15.18 7.70 -3.31
CA SER A 39 15.04 7.79 -4.77
C SER A 39 13.69 7.27 -5.22
N THR A 40 12.93 8.12 -5.92
CA THR A 40 11.62 7.76 -6.49
C THR A 40 11.72 6.73 -7.62
N LEU A 41 12.93 6.48 -8.12
CA LEU A 41 13.23 5.50 -9.17
C LEU A 41 13.47 4.10 -8.63
N ILE A 42 13.72 3.96 -7.33
CA ILE A 42 13.88 2.66 -6.66
C ILE A 42 12.51 2.21 -6.14
N LEU A 43 12.18 0.93 -6.33
CA LEU A 43 10.96 0.31 -5.84
C LEU A 43 11.13 -0.17 -4.40
N ARG A 44 12.18 -0.97 -4.18
CA ARG A 44 12.58 -1.54 -2.88
C ARG A 44 14.01 -2.09 -2.94
N SER A 45 14.53 -2.47 -1.78
CA SER A 45 15.70 -3.34 -1.62
C SER A 45 15.26 -4.75 -1.22
N GLU A 46 15.94 -5.77 -1.74
CA GLU A 46 15.83 -7.16 -1.29
C GLU A 46 17.14 -7.64 -0.72
N THR A 47 17.11 -8.27 0.45
CA THR A 47 18.29 -8.91 1.02
C THR A 47 18.50 -10.27 0.35
N VAL A 48 19.64 -10.45 -0.31
CA VAL A 48 20.04 -11.72 -0.94
C VAL A 48 20.75 -12.60 0.08
N ARG A 49 21.67 -12.02 0.85
CA ARG A 49 22.43 -12.71 1.89
C ARG A 49 22.93 -11.72 2.92
N GLU A 50 23.01 -12.18 4.16
CA GLU A 50 23.59 -11.45 5.27
C GLU A 50 24.79 -12.24 5.82
N THR A 51 25.85 -11.55 6.23
CA THR A 51 27.04 -12.19 6.80
C THR A 51 27.61 -11.30 7.91
N THR A 52 27.62 -11.84 9.12
CA THR A 52 28.28 -11.24 10.28
C THR A 52 29.67 -11.86 10.41
N TYR A 53 30.69 -11.02 10.54
CA TYR A 53 32.06 -11.48 10.63
C TYR A 53 32.48 -11.67 12.09
N ALA A 54 33.19 -12.77 12.35
CA ALA A 54 33.95 -12.93 13.58
C ALA A 54 35.19 -12.00 13.56
N GLU A 55 35.79 -11.78 14.74
CA GLU A 55 36.72 -10.68 15.04
C GLU A 55 38.01 -10.58 14.18
N ASP A 56 38.29 -11.55 13.30
CA ASP A 56 39.62 -11.79 12.72
C ASP A 56 39.74 -11.65 11.19
N ILE A 57 38.90 -10.84 10.52
CA ILE A 57 39.07 -10.56 9.07
C ILE A 57 39.48 -9.09 8.85
N PRO A 58 40.78 -8.81 8.61
CA PRO A 58 41.22 -7.52 8.09
C PRO A 58 40.56 -7.25 6.73
N SER A 59 40.07 -6.03 6.50
CA SER A 59 39.65 -5.60 5.18
C SER A 59 40.70 -4.73 4.54
N ASP A 60 41.11 -5.11 3.33
CA ASP A 60 42.05 -4.35 2.52
C ASP A 60 41.45 -3.04 1.96
N ILE A 61 40.17 -2.73 2.24
CA ILE A 61 39.47 -1.58 1.65
C ILE A 61 39.64 -0.30 2.48
N LEU A 62 39.54 -0.40 3.81
CA LEU A 62 39.64 0.74 4.72
C LEU A 62 40.71 0.46 5.77
N LYS A 63 41.76 1.27 5.78
CA LYS A 63 42.84 1.17 6.77
C LYS A 63 42.27 1.34 8.19
N ASP A 64 42.75 0.52 9.12
CA ASP A 64 42.41 0.52 10.54
C ASP A 64 40.95 0.17 10.91
N LEU A 65 40.14 -0.24 9.93
CA LEU A 65 38.76 -0.69 10.14
C LEU A 65 38.57 -2.15 9.69
N ARG A 66 37.78 -2.91 10.44
CA ARG A 66 37.37 -4.27 10.07
C ARG A 66 35.89 -4.32 9.68
N PRO A 67 35.47 -5.19 8.74
CA PRO A 67 34.07 -5.41 8.48
C PRO A 67 33.44 -6.05 9.72
N ALA A 68 32.39 -5.42 10.26
CA ALA A 68 31.58 -5.99 11.32
C ALA A 68 30.46 -6.85 10.71
N HIS A 69 29.82 -6.32 9.67
CA HIS A 69 28.61 -6.88 9.10
C HIS A 69 28.54 -6.56 7.61
N THR A 70 27.99 -7.46 6.79
CA THR A 70 27.75 -7.20 5.37
C THR A 70 26.41 -7.77 4.91
N ILE A 71 25.64 -6.89 4.27
CA ILE A 71 24.38 -7.21 3.62
C ILE A 71 24.61 -7.17 2.12
N HIS A 72 24.44 -8.31 1.45
CA HIS A 72 24.32 -8.36 0.02
C HIS A 72 22.85 -8.11 -0.34
N ARG A 73 22.57 -7.01 -1.04
CA ARG A 73 21.22 -6.61 -1.46
C ARG A 73 21.08 -6.55 -2.97
N LYS A 74 19.83 -6.63 -3.43
CA LYS A 74 19.40 -6.32 -4.79
C LYS A 74 18.46 -5.13 -4.77
N LEU A 75 18.85 -4.04 -5.44
CA LEU A 75 18.01 -2.88 -5.65
C LEU A 75 17.09 -3.13 -6.84
N LEU A 76 15.78 -3.06 -6.60
CA LEU A 76 14.78 -3.22 -7.64
C LEU A 76 14.28 -1.85 -8.13
N PRO A 77 14.28 -1.58 -9.44
CA PRO A 77 13.80 -0.33 -9.99
C PRO A 77 12.28 -0.29 -10.05
N ARG A 78 11.72 0.92 -9.89
CA ARG A 78 10.28 1.15 -10.07
C ARG A 78 9.83 0.89 -11.51
N ARG A 79 10.73 0.97 -12.50
CA ARG A 79 10.44 0.70 -13.92
C ARG A 79 11.50 -0.24 -14.53
N PRO A 80 11.33 -1.57 -14.39
CA PRO A 80 12.31 -2.55 -14.88
C PRO A 80 12.59 -2.49 -16.39
N GLY A 81 11.62 -2.06 -17.21
CA GLY A 81 11.85 -1.85 -18.65
C GLY A 81 12.71 -0.62 -18.99
N ARG A 82 13.04 0.24 -18.01
CA ARG A 82 13.88 1.44 -18.21
C ARG A 82 15.25 1.30 -17.53
N ASP A 83 15.26 0.73 -16.33
CA ASP A 83 16.45 0.60 -15.51
C ASP A 83 16.60 -0.86 -15.07
N ALA A 84 17.84 -1.36 -15.04
CA ALA A 84 18.13 -2.70 -14.54
C ALA A 84 18.14 -2.75 -13.00
N ALA A 85 17.93 -3.93 -12.44
CA ALA A 85 18.24 -4.19 -11.04
C ALA A 85 19.75 -4.11 -10.79
N LEU A 86 20.16 -3.77 -9.57
CA LEU A 86 21.56 -3.65 -9.18
C LEU A 86 21.83 -4.47 -7.93
N GLU A 87 22.72 -5.45 -8.02
CA GLU A 87 23.28 -6.11 -6.85
C GLU A 87 24.34 -5.20 -6.20
N GLN A 88 24.36 -5.16 -4.87
CA GLN A 88 25.21 -4.26 -4.12
C GLN A 88 25.57 -4.84 -2.76
N ASN A 89 26.85 -4.78 -2.40
CA ASN A 89 27.31 -5.06 -1.05
C ASN A 89 27.22 -3.81 -0.19
N CYS A 90 26.57 -3.93 0.96
CA CYS A 90 26.48 -2.94 2.03
C CYS A 90 27.33 -3.45 3.21
N ALA A 91 28.58 -2.99 3.31
CA ALA A 91 29.50 -3.43 4.35
C ALA A 91 29.63 -2.37 5.45
N LEU A 92 29.31 -2.76 6.69
CA LEU A 92 29.54 -1.97 7.88
C LEU A 92 30.92 -2.29 8.46
N TYR A 93 31.63 -1.24 8.85
CA TYR A 93 32.99 -1.29 9.35
C TYR A 93 33.08 -0.65 10.73
N ALA A 94 33.86 -1.27 11.60
CA ALA A 94 34.13 -0.83 12.96
C ALA A 94 35.63 -0.68 13.21
N SER A 95 35.99 0.21 14.13
CA SER A 95 37.37 0.33 14.59
C SER A 95 37.79 -0.93 15.35
N MET A 96 39.05 -1.33 15.20
CA MET A 96 39.64 -2.42 15.98
C MET A 96 40.16 -1.97 17.35
N THR A 97 40.41 -0.67 17.51
CA THR A 97 41.05 -0.11 18.71
C THR A 97 40.37 1.20 19.14
N GLY A 98 40.65 1.63 20.36
CA GLY A 98 40.10 2.86 20.94
C GLY A 98 38.77 2.66 21.66
N GLU A 99 38.21 3.77 22.15
CA GLU A 99 36.99 3.80 22.97
C GLU A 99 35.77 3.22 22.26
N PHE A 100 35.68 3.41 20.94
CA PHE A 100 34.56 2.95 20.11
C PHE A 100 34.87 1.66 19.33
N ALA A 101 35.83 0.85 19.81
CA ALA A 101 36.18 -0.41 19.16
C ALA A 101 34.96 -1.35 19.06
N GLY A 102 34.79 -1.98 17.90
CA GLY A 102 33.67 -2.89 17.62
C GLY A 102 32.35 -2.21 17.25
N ILE A 103 32.20 -0.90 17.45
CA ILE A 103 30.99 -0.15 17.07
C ILE A 103 31.08 0.27 15.60
N PRO A 104 30.10 -0.06 14.74
CA PRO A 104 30.11 0.37 13.35
C PRO A 104 30.11 1.90 13.21
N SER A 105 31.07 2.42 12.46
CA SER A 105 31.23 3.86 12.20
C SER A 105 31.29 4.21 10.72
N THR A 106 31.35 3.20 9.85
CA THR A 106 31.39 3.41 8.40
C THR A 106 30.52 2.38 7.68
N LEU A 107 29.66 2.83 6.77
CA LEU A 107 28.96 2.00 5.80
C LEU A 107 29.58 2.23 4.42
N VAL A 108 29.99 1.16 3.72
CA VAL A 108 30.43 1.21 2.33
C VAL A 108 29.43 0.47 1.43
N LEU A 109 28.90 1.19 0.44
CA LEU A 109 28.07 0.66 -0.63
C LEU A 109 28.93 0.38 -1.86
N THR A 110 29.00 -0.89 -2.29
CA THR A 110 29.76 -1.33 -3.47
C THR A 110 28.82 -1.99 -4.48
N PRO A 111 28.44 -1.31 -5.60
CA PRO A 111 27.73 -1.95 -6.70
C PRO A 111 28.50 -3.15 -7.25
N LEU A 112 27.78 -4.25 -7.51
CA LEU A 112 28.31 -5.46 -8.13
C LEU A 112 27.84 -5.48 -9.58
N LEU A 113 28.78 -5.30 -10.50
CA LEU A 113 28.51 -5.26 -11.94
C LEU A 113 29.27 -6.40 -12.61
N ALA A 114 28.61 -7.08 -13.56
CA ALA A 114 29.31 -7.97 -14.46
C ALA A 114 30.21 -7.16 -15.43
N PRO A 115 31.27 -7.77 -15.99
CA PRO A 115 32.11 -7.09 -16.98
C PRO A 115 31.28 -6.52 -18.14
N GLY A 116 31.37 -5.20 -18.36
CA GLY A 116 30.66 -4.49 -19.42
C GLY A 116 29.28 -3.94 -19.03
N GLU A 117 28.77 -4.23 -17.83
CA GLU A 117 27.52 -3.63 -17.35
C GLU A 117 27.71 -2.18 -16.92
N LEU A 118 26.70 -1.35 -17.20
CA LEU A 118 26.64 0.04 -16.77
C LEU A 118 25.82 0.17 -15.49
N LEU A 119 26.18 1.14 -14.65
CA LEU A 119 25.36 1.49 -13.50
C LEU A 119 23.97 1.97 -13.96
N PRO A 120 22.88 1.50 -13.32
CA PRO A 120 21.53 1.99 -13.62
C PRO A 120 21.42 3.49 -13.38
N TYR A 121 20.49 4.15 -14.09
CA TYR A 121 20.38 5.60 -14.03
C TYR A 121 20.13 6.09 -12.62
N TYR A 122 19.41 5.36 -11.77
CA TYR A 122 19.12 5.77 -10.39
C TYR A 122 20.32 5.74 -9.43
N HIS A 123 21.45 5.14 -9.80
CA HIS A 123 22.65 5.06 -8.97
C HIS A 123 23.67 6.15 -9.37
N PRO A 124 24.40 6.79 -8.43
CA PRO A 124 25.48 7.72 -8.77
C PRO A 124 26.64 7.01 -9.48
N ASN A 125 27.38 7.72 -10.35
CA ASN A 125 28.47 7.14 -11.16
C ASN A 125 29.77 6.95 -10.34
N VAL A 126 29.72 6.04 -9.38
CA VAL A 126 30.80 5.77 -8.42
C VAL A 126 31.03 4.26 -8.33
N ARG A 127 32.29 3.87 -8.10
CA ARG A 127 32.65 2.48 -7.79
C ARG A 127 32.28 2.13 -6.35
N ARG A 128 32.37 3.08 -5.42
CA ARG A 128 32.00 2.93 -4.01
C ARG A 128 31.46 4.24 -3.44
N LEU A 129 30.52 4.13 -2.52
CA LEU A 129 29.99 5.25 -1.73
C LEU A 129 30.09 4.90 -0.25
N ALA A 130 30.80 5.71 0.54
CA ALA A 130 30.95 5.52 1.97
C ALA A 130 30.21 6.60 2.75
N PHE A 131 29.55 6.18 3.83
CA PHE A 131 28.99 7.03 4.87
C PHE A 131 29.82 6.81 6.13
N ARG A 132 30.29 7.89 6.76
CA ARG A 132 31.12 7.82 7.96
C ARG A 132 30.56 8.68 9.07
N HIS A 133 30.53 8.14 10.28
CA HIS A 133 30.46 8.90 11.52
C HIS A 133 31.89 8.99 12.08
N VAL A 134 32.44 10.20 12.09
CA VAL A 134 33.80 10.49 12.54
C VAL A 134 33.70 10.99 13.99
N PRO A 135 34.21 10.23 14.97
CA PRO A 135 34.18 10.61 16.38
C PRO A 135 35.25 11.67 16.68
N SER A 136 35.04 12.88 16.17
CA SER A 136 35.83 14.08 16.48
C SER A 136 35.08 14.99 17.46
N THR A 137 35.69 16.11 17.85
CA THR A 137 35.03 17.15 18.66
C THR A 137 34.97 18.46 17.84
N PRO A 138 33.81 18.83 17.27
CA PRO A 138 32.54 18.10 17.24
C PRO A 138 32.57 16.87 16.31
N ALA A 139 31.65 15.92 16.51
CA ALA A 139 31.54 14.74 15.66
C ALA A 139 31.01 15.12 14.27
N ILE A 140 31.39 14.36 13.24
CA ILE A 140 31.11 14.71 11.84
C ILE A 140 30.48 13.52 11.12
N LEU A 141 29.38 13.75 10.40
CA LEU A 141 28.93 12.86 9.34
C LEU A 141 29.59 13.25 8.02
N ARG A 142 30.06 12.27 7.27
CA ARG A 142 30.70 12.49 5.98
C ARG A 142 30.27 11.45 4.95
N ILE A 143 30.10 11.89 3.71
CA ILE A 143 30.01 11.01 2.54
C ILE A 143 31.27 11.14 1.71
N GLU A 144 31.89 10.00 1.39
CA GLU A 144 33.07 9.87 0.55
C GLU A 144 32.75 8.93 -0.62
N ALA A 145 33.43 9.07 -1.74
CA ALA A 145 33.22 8.20 -2.90
C ALA A 145 34.53 7.84 -3.59
N VAL A 146 34.60 6.61 -4.12
CA VAL A 146 35.56 6.24 -5.15
C VAL A 146 34.86 6.45 -6.49
N VAL A 147 35.20 7.54 -7.17
CA VAL A 147 34.50 7.96 -8.39
C VAL A 147 34.95 7.16 -9.61
N LEU A 148 34.05 6.95 -10.56
CA LEU A 148 34.42 6.45 -11.89
C LEU A 148 35.08 7.57 -12.71
N PRO A 149 35.88 7.23 -13.75
CA PRO A 149 36.45 8.23 -14.64
C PRO A 149 35.39 9.18 -15.20
N ASP A 150 35.75 10.45 -15.35
CA ASP A 150 34.91 11.52 -15.89
C ASP A 150 33.64 11.86 -15.08
N THR A 151 33.46 11.30 -13.88
CA THR A 151 32.34 11.68 -13.00
C THR A 151 32.53 13.11 -12.48
N PRO A 152 31.61 14.05 -12.76
CA PRO A 152 31.69 15.40 -12.21
C PRO A 152 31.52 15.38 -10.69
N THR A 153 32.35 16.16 -9.99
CA THR A 153 32.40 16.23 -8.51
C THR A 153 32.14 17.62 -7.96
N ASP A 154 31.90 18.61 -8.82
CA ASP A 154 31.61 19.98 -8.41
C ASP A 154 30.26 20.08 -7.68
N LEU A 155 29.99 21.23 -7.05
CA LEU A 155 28.78 21.46 -6.24
C LEU A 155 27.47 21.32 -7.04
N ASN A 156 27.49 21.53 -8.35
CA ASN A 156 26.31 21.37 -9.21
C ASN A 156 26.16 19.95 -9.76
N SER A 157 27.20 19.11 -9.57
CA SER A 157 27.20 17.74 -10.05
C SER A 157 26.03 16.94 -9.49
N ARG A 158 25.62 15.92 -10.25
CA ARG A 158 24.62 14.97 -9.81
C ARG A 158 25.09 14.20 -8.56
N LEU A 159 26.39 13.90 -8.48
CA LEU A 159 26.99 13.20 -7.34
C LEU A 159 26.80 14.03 -6.07
N TYR A 160 27.21 15.30 -6.08
CA TYR A 160 27.08 16.18 -4.91
C TYR A 160 25.62 16.32 -4.44
N ARG A 161 24.68 16.58 -5.37
CA ARG A 161 23.24 16.69 -5.03
C ARG A 161 22.66 15.39 -4.45
N THR A 162 23.07 14.25 -5.00
CA THR A 162 22.67 12.94 -4.47
C THR A 162 23.23 12.71 -3.07
N SER A 163 24.51 13.01 -2.87
CA SER A 163 25.17 12.90 -1.57
C SER A 163 24.57 13.85 -0.54
N LEU A 164 24.20 15.09 -0.90
CA LEU A 164 23.51 16.02 -0.01
C LEU A 164 22.17 15.44 0.46
N ALA A 165 21.33 14.94 -0.46
CA ALA A 165 20.05 14.33 -0.10
C ALA A 165 20.23 13.09 0.80
N LEU A 166 21.23 12.25 0.52
CA LEU A 166 21.54 11.09 1.35
C LEU A 166 22.08 11.47 2.73
N LEU A 167 22.90 12.52 2.83
CA LEU A 167 23.42 13.03 4.10
C LEU A 167 22.31 13.63 4.96
N GLU A 168 21.40 14.41 4.36
CA GLU A 168 20.21 14.94 5.04
C GLU A 168 19.31 13.81 5.56
N THR A 169 19.09 12.76 4.76
CA THR A 169 18.33 11.59 5.21
C THR A 169 19.03 10.87 6.37
N LEU A 170 20.33 10.62 6.26
CA LEU A 170 21.10 9.97 7.33
C LEU A 170 21.03 10.75 8.64
N HIS A 171 21.23 12.08 8.58
CA HIS A 171 21.10 12.96 9.75
C HIS A 171 19.70 12.86 10.38
N ARG A 172 18.65 12.90 9.54
CA ARG A 172 17.26 12.74 10.00
C ARG A 172 16.99 11.39 10.66
N TYR A 173 17.56 10.30 10.15
CA TYR A 173 17.42 8.98 10.76
C TYR A 173 18.16 8.86 12.08
N GLY A 174 19.38 9.39 12.19
CA GLY A 174 20.11 9.44 13.46
C GLY A 174 19.37 10.28 14.51
N TRP A 175 18.83 11.45 14.11
CA TRP A 175 17.98 12.27 14.99
C TRP A 175 16.67 11.56 15.37
N GLY A 176 16.05 10.86 14.42
CA GLY A 176 14.86 10.04 14.65
C GLY A 176 15.11 8.95 15.69
N ALA A 177 16.24 8.25 15.59
CA ALA A 177 16.65 7.25 16.58
C ALA A 177 16.89 7.90 17.96
N LEU A 178 17.59 9.03 18.01
CA LEU A 178 17.87 9.75 19.27
C LEU A 178 16.59 10.21 19.98
N THR A 179 15.57 10.61 19.20
CA THR A 179 14.29 11.12 19.70
C THR A 179 13.20 10.05 19.82
N ASN A 180 13.52 8.76 19.61
CA ASN A 180 12.57 7.65 19.62
C ASN A 180 11.39 7.85 18.65
N TYR A 181 11.66 8.29 17.42
CA TYR A 181 10.65 8.47 16.38
C TYR A 181 9.84 7.18 16.16
N GLN A 182 8.52 7.31 16.22
CA GLN A 182 7.59 6.22 15.90
C GLN A 182 6.90 6.45 14.55
N LYS A 183 6.93 5.41 13.71
CA LYS A 183 6.23 5.42 12.42
C LYS A 183 4.72 5.43 12.65
N ARG A 184 4.06 6.47 12.16
CA ARG A 184 2.62 6.72 12.40
C ARG A 184 1.67 5.93 11.50
N VAL A 185 2.16 5.49 10.34
CA VAL A 185 1.37 4.78 9.34
C VAL A 185 2.00 3.42 9.12
N LYS A 186 1.24 2.37 9.42
CA LYS A 186 1.61 1.00 9.11
C LYS A 186 0.97 0.65 7.77
N HIS A 187 1.81 0.21 6.84
CA HIS A 187 1.40 -0.31 5.54
C HIS A 187 1.55 -1.83 5.58
N ASP A 188 1.01 -2.50 4.56
CA ASP A 188 1.26 -3.92 4.29
C ASP A 188 0.74 -4.82 5.43
N CYS A 189 -0.36 -4.40 6.08
CA CYS A 189 -0.94 -5.12 7.21
C CYS A 189 -1.68 -6.38 6.77
N MET A 190 -2.32 -6.35 5.60
CA MET A 190 -3.09 -7.46 5.07
C MET A 190 -2.33 -8.23 4.01
N ILE A 191 -1.66 -7.51 3.11
CA ILE A 191 -0.92 -8.04 1.98
C ILE A 191 0.55 -7.65 2.12
N PRO A 192 1.49 -8.61 2.09
CA PRO A 192 2.91 -8.30 2.16
C PRO A 192 3.35 -7.35 1.05
N ARG A 193 4.28 -6.44 1.39
CA ARG A 193 4.79 -5.41 0.48
C ARG A 193 5.32 -6.03 -0.81
N GLU A 194 6.08 -7.11 -0.67
CA GLU A 194 6.79 -7.77 -1.75
C GLU A 194 5.80 -8.37 -2.76
N GLU A 195 4.86 -9.19 -2.27
CA GLU A 195 3.79 -9.79 -3.10
C GLU A 195 2.97 -8.73 -3.85
N TYR A 196 2.59 -7.65 -3.17
CA TYR A 196 1.84 -6.55 -3.81
C TYR A 196 2.65 -5.88 -4.91
N GLN A 197 3.89 -5.48 -4.62
CA GLN A 197 4.71 -4.74 -5.56
C GLN A 197 5.05 -5.57 -6.80
N ASP A 198 5.27 -6.87 -6.64
CA ASP A 198 5.61 -7.76 -7.75
C ASP A 198 4.44 -7.93 -8.70
N LEU A 199 3.25 -8.24 -8.17
CA LEU A 199 2.04 -8.31 -8.98
C LEU A 199 1.69 -6.94 -9.58
N TYR A 200 1.87 -5.85 -8.83
CA TYR A 200 1.61 -4.50 -9.32
C TYR A 200 2.49 -4.16 -10.52
N LEU A 201 3.77 -4.56 -10.54
CA LEU A 201 4.64 -4.32 -11.70
C LEU A 201 4.10 -5.01 -12.96
N VAL A 202 3.64 -6.26 -12.82
CA VAL A 202 3.02 -7.03 -13.91
C VAL A 202 1.74 -6.34 -14.38
N MET A 203 0.82 -6.05 -13.46
CA MET A 203 -0.45 -5.40 -13.76
C MET A 203 -0.26 -4.02 -14.36
N ARG A 204 0.68 -3.23 -13.84
CA ARG A 204 1.01 -1.91 -14.39
C ARG A 204 1.52 -2.02 -15.82
N GLU A 205 2.39 -2.97 -16.12
CA GLU A 205 2.90 -3.15 -17.49
C GLU A 205 1.77 -3.51 -18.46
N ARG A 206 0.85 -4.38 -18.03
CA ARG A 206 -0.32 -4.79 -18.83
C ARG A 206 -1.26 -3.61 -19.13
N TYR A 207 -1.53 -2.75 -18.15
CA TYR A 207 -2.59 -1.73 -18.25
C TYR A 207 -2.10 -0.28 -18.40
N LYS A 208 -0.79 0.01 -18.34
CA LYS A 208 -0.27 1.39 -18.49
C LYS A 208 -0.67 2.07 -19.80
N HIS A 209 -0.98 1.30 -20.84
CA HIS A 209 -1.41 1.83 -22.14
C HIS A 209 -2.71 2.64 -22.03
N LEU A 210 -3.56 2.33 -21.06
CA LEU A 210 -4.82 3.03 -20.80
C LEU A 210 -4.65 4.53 -20.46
N VAL A 211 -3.45 4.95 -20.07
CA VAL A 211 -3.13 6.38 -19.92
C VAL A 211 -3.28 7.12 -21.26
N GLY A 212 -2.87 6.50 -22.37
CA GLY A 212 -2.98 7.07 -23.71
C GLY A 212 -4.37 6.93 -24.33
N GLU A 213 -5.21 6.05 -23.79
CA GLU A 213 -6.56 5.75 -24.29
C GLU A 213 -7.67 6.39 -23.44
N TRP A 214 -7.29 7.13 -22.40
CA TRP A 214 -8.19 7.71 -21.43
C TRP A 214 -9.28 8.59 -22.05
N LYS A 215 -10.53 8.36 -21.65
CA LYS A 215 -11.72 9.04 -22.20
C LYS A 215 -12.37 10.04 -21.25
N GLU A 216 -11.92 10.09 -20.00
CA GLU A 216 -12.47 11.02 -19.01
C GLU A 216 -11.66 12.33 -18.95
N VAL A 217 -12.26 13.37 -18.39
CA VAL A 217 -11.62 14.69 -18.24
C VAL A 217 -10.62 14.75 -17.08
N THR A 218 -10.59 13.72 -16.24
CA THR A 218 -9.70 13.64 -15.07
C THR A 218 -8.29 13.21 -15.46
N ASP A 219 -7.31 13.41 -14.58
CA ASP A 219 -5.91 13.08 -14.85
C ASP A 219 -5.70 11.56 -14.98
N PRO A 220 -5.33 11.03 -16.16
CA PRO A 220 -5.11 9.60 -16.35
C PRO A 220 -3.95 9.06 -15.52
N LEU A 221 -2.90 9.84 -15.27
CA LEU A 221 -1.75 9.38 -14.49
C LEU A 221 -2.13 9.13 -13.03
N LYS A 222 -3.16 9.83 -12.54
CA LYS A 222 -3.71 9.56 -11.21
C LYS A 222 -4.61 8.33 -11.24
N HIS A 223 -5.65 8.36 -12.06
CA HIS A 223 -6.74 7.37 -12.00
C HIS A 223 -6.33 5.98 -12.52
N VAL A 224 -5.55 5.89 -13.60
CA VAL A 224 -5.16 4.60 -14.17
C VAL A 224 -4.29 3.80 -13.18
N PHE A 225 -3.29 4.44 -12.59
CA PHE A 225 -2.39 3.75 -11.64
C PHE A 225 -3.03 3.52 -10.27
N GLU A 226 -4.04 4.31 -9.90
CA GLU A 226 -4.90 4.08 -8.72
C GLU A 226 -5.70 2.78 -8.89
N ASP A 227 -6.46 2.64 -9.97
CA ASP A 227 -7.31 1.46 -10.19
C ASP A 227 -6.50 0.19 -10.47
N ILE A 228 -5.35 0.28 -11.16
CA ILE A 228 -4.42 -0.86 -11.28
C ILE A 228 -3.93 -1.30 -9.90
N GLY A 229 -3.63 -0.34 -9.01
CA GLY A 229 -3.19 -0.63 -7.66
C GLY A 229 -4.29 -1.26 -6.80
N ILE A 230 -5.54 -0.82 -6.94
CA ILE A 230 -6.70 -1.37 -6.22
C ILE A 230 -7.03 -2.78 -6.74
N ALA A 231 -7.07 -2.98 -8.06
CA ALA A 231 -7.29 -4.29 -8.67
C ALA A 231 -6.25 -5.31 -8.19
N THR A 232 -4.97 -4.94 -8.22
CA THR A 232 -3.85 -5.76 -7.73
C THR A 232 -4.07 -6.17 -6.26
N TYR A 233 -4.47 -5.21 -5.42
CA TYR A 233 -4.74 -5.47 -4.01
C TYR A 233 -5.92 -6.43 -3.81
N LEU A 234 -7.03 -6.23 -4.52
CA LEU A 234 -8.20 -7.11 -4.46
C LEU A 234 -7.86 -8.54 -4.89
N MET A 235 -7.09 -8.71 -5.95
CA MET A 235 -6.65 -10.03 -6.43
C MET A 235 -5.87 -10.80 -5.36
N LEU A 236 -4.93 -10.14 -4.68
CA LEU A 236 -4.14 -10.73 -3.59
C LEU A 236 -4.96 -10.94 -2.31
N LEU A 237 -5.84 -9.99 -1.99
CA LEU A 237 -6.78 -10.11 -0.88
C LEU A 237 -7.64 -11.35 -1.07
N TRP A 238 -8.27 -11.53 -2.22
CA TRP A 238 -9.12 -12.68 -2.50
C TRP A 238 -8.34 -14.00 -2.54
N LYS A 239 -7.13 -14.00 -3.13
CA LYS A 239 -6.19 -15.14 -3.06
C LYS A 239 -6.00 -15.62 -1.62
N LYS A 240 -5.77 -14.70 -0.69
CA LYS A 240 -5.57 -14.98 0.74
C LYS A 240 -6.88 -15.32 1.48
N SER A 241 -8.00 -14.71 1.06
CA SER A 241 -9.29 -14.80 1.77
C SER A 241 -10.02 -16.11 1.54
N PHE A 242 -9.96 -16.62 0.32
CA PHE A 242 -10.84 -17.70 -0.14
C PHE A 242 -10.07 -19.01 -0.41
N GLY A 243 -8.77 -19.08 -0.08
CA GLY A 243 -7.92 -20.23 -0.36
C GLY A 243 -7.99 -21.39 0.64
N HIS A 244 -8.80 -21.29 1.70
CA HIS A 244 -8.81 -22.28 2.79
C HIS A 244 -9.87 -23.40 2.66
N GLY A 245 -10.41 -23.65 1.46
CA GLY A 245 -11.55 -24.55 1.25
C GLY A 245 -11.30 -25.79 0.39
N GLU A 246 -10.17 -25.90 -0.29
CA GLU A 246 -9.76 -27.12 -0.99
C GLU A 246 -8.50 -27.62 -0.29
N SER A 247 -8.53 -28.88 0.17
CA SER A 247 -7.38 -29.62 0.65
C SER A 247 -6.12 -29.26 -0.14
N ASP A 248 -5.03 -28.97 0.57
CA ASP A 248 -3.63 -28.87 0.11
C ASP A 248 -3.15 -30.15 -0.62
N GLY A 249 -3.86 -30.53 -1.68
CA GLY A 249 -3.67 -31.71 -2.49
C GLY A 249 -3.74 -31.29 -3.95
N ASN A 250 -2.56 -31.06 -4.53
CA ASN A 250 -2.31 -30.77 -5.93
C ASN A 250 -2.60 -29.34 -6.42
N LEU A 251 -2.09 -28.32 -5.73
CA LEU A 251 -1.41 -27.28 -6.50
C LEU A 251 -0.06 -27.87 -6.88
N ASP A 252 0.03 -28.43 -8.09
CA ASP A 252 1.30 -28.77 -8.71
C ASP A 252 2.22 -27.53 -8.66
N GLU A 253 3.10 -27.47 -7.65
CA GLU A 253 4.29 -26.60 -7.66
C GLU A 253 5.28 -27.03 -8.76
N THR A 254 5.00 -28.14 -9.43
CA THR A 254 5.67 -28.59 -10.64
C THR A 254 4.96 -28.05 -11.89
N GLY A 255 5.28 -26.82 -12.26
CA GLY A 255 5.33 -26.40 -13.66
C GLY A 255 4.03 -25.85 -14.26
N SER A 256 3.88 -24.53 -14.19
CA SER A 256 3.83 -23.74 -15.42
C SER A 256 4.14 -22.28 -15.10
N ASP A 257 5.20 -21.74 -15.70
CA ASP A 257 5.35 -20.33 -16.05
C ASP A 257 4.15 -19.89 -16.90
N SER A 258 2.97 -19.79 -16.29
CA SER A 258 1.81 -19.19 -16.94
C SER A 258 1.84 -17.71 -16.59
N ASP A 259 1.94 -16.86 -17.61
CA ASP A 259 1.92 -15.38 -17.52
C ASP A 259 0.75 -14.79 -16.68
N GLN A 260 -0.21 -15.62 -16.23
CA GLN A 260 -1.44 -15.22 -15.56
C GLN A 260 -1.88 -16.24 -14.49
N ALA A 261 -0.99 -16.61 -13.56
CA ALA A 261 -1.27 -17.58 -12.48
C ALA A 261 -2.54 -17.25 -11.66
N TRP A 262 -2.90 -15.97 -11.56
CA TRP A 262 -4.10 -15.49 -10.87
C TRP A 262 -5.43 -15.95 -11.45
N LYS A 263 -5.43 -16.51 -12.65
CA LYS A 263 -6.64 -17.13 -13.23
C LYS A 263 -7.14 -18.33 -12.43
N ARG A 264 -6.25 -18.99 -11.68
CA ARG A 264 -6.58 -20.14 -10.82
C ARG A 264 -6.68 -19.78 -9.34
N TRP A 265 -6.42 -18.53 -8.97
CA TRP A 265 -6.51 -18.12 -7.58
C TRP A 265 -7.95 -18.21 -7.08
N PRO A 266 -8.15 -18.54 -5.79
CA PRO A 266 -9.47 -18.55 -5.18
C PRO A 266 -10.07 -17.14 -5.16
N ARG A 267 -11.39 -17.08 -5.21
CA ARG A 267 -12.18 -15.85 -5.45
C ARG A 267 -13.47 -15.88 -4.63
N PRO A 268 -14.13 -14.72 -4.42
CA PRO A 268 -15.46 -14.72 -3.83
C PRO A 268 -16.43 -15.59 -4.67
N PRO A 269 -17.22 -16.46 -4.04
CA PRO A 269 -18.08 -17.41 -4.76
C PRO A 269 -19.16 -16.74 -5.62
N GLY A 270 -19.64 -15.56 -5.23
CA GLY A 270 -20.58 -14.75 -6.01
C GLY A 270 -19.91 -13.70 -6.90
N GLY A 271 -18.59 -13.73 -7.07
CA GLY A 271 -17.86 -12.68 -7.78
C GLY A 271 -17.79 -11.36 -7.01
N PHE A 272 -17.54 -10.25 -7.70
CA PHE A 272 -17.46 -8.91 -7.09
C PHE A 272 -18.58 -7.98 -7.56
N LEU A 273 -18.90 -6.97 -6.75
CA LEU A 273 -19.78 -5.86 -7.12
C LEU A 273 -19.13 -4.52 -6.73
N ASP A 274 -18.75 -3.73 -7.73
CA ASP A 274 -18.19 -2.39 -7.55
C ASP A 274 -19.31 -1.34 -7.52
N LEU A 275 -19.56 -0.80 -6.32
CA LEU A 275 -20.65 0.13 -6.03
C LEU A 275 -20.20 1.57 -6.31
N GLY A 276 -20.85 2.22 -7.27
CA GLY A 276 -20.42 3.55 -7.72
C GLY A 276 -19.15 3.48 -8.56
N CYS A 277 -19.08 2.51 -9.47
CA CYS A 277 -17.88 2.18 -10.24
C CYS A 277 -17.38 3.30 -11.18
N GLY A 278 -18.14 4.39 -11.33
CA GLY A 278 -17.73 5.57 -12.08
C GLY A 278 -17.33 5.22 -13.51
N ASN A 279 -16.09 5.51 -13.88
CA ASN A 279 -15.58 5.26 -15.24
C ASN A 279 -15.46 3.76 -15.59
N GLY A 280 -15.68 2.85 -14.63
CA GLY A 280 -15.67 1.40 -14.84
C GLY A 280 -14.29 0.76 -15.00
N LEU A 281 -13.19 1.48 -14.80
CA LEU A 281 -11.84 0.96 -15.04
C LEU A 281 -11.47 -0.18 -14.08
N LEU A 282 -11.80 -0.08 -12.79
CA LEU A 282 -11.56 -1.17 -11.85
C LEU A 282 -12.30 -2.45 -12.27
N THR A 283 -13.58 -2.32 -12.64
CA THR A 283 -14.38 -3.43 -13.19
C THR A 283 -13.75 -3.99 -14.47
N HIS A 284 -13.31 -3.12 -15.38
CA HIS A 284 -12.65 -3.51 -16.62
C HIS A 284 -11.40 -4.36 -16.38
N ILE A 285 -10.51 -3.93 -15.47
CA ILE A 285 -9.28 -4.65 -15.15
C ILE A 285 -9.61 -6.03 -14.56
N LEU A 286 -10.50 -6.09 -13.57
CA LEU A 286 -10.87 -7.35 -12.92
C LEU A 286 -11.52 -8.34 -13.89
N VAL A 287 -12.47 -7.89 -14.71
CA VAL A 287 -13.11 -8.71 -15.75
C VAL A 287 -12.09 -9.20 -16.78
N SER A 288 -11.16 -8.34 -17.21
CA SER A 288 -10.12 -8.69 -18.17
C SER A 288 -9.13 -9.73 -17.62
N GLU A 289 -8.88 -9.73 -16.31
CA GLU A 289 -8.11 -10.78 -15.62
C GLU A 289 -8.94 -12.02 -15.23
N GLY A 290 -10.18 -12.08 -15.71
CA GLY A 290 -11.07 -13.24 -15.62
C GLY A 290 -11.86 -13.33 -14.32
N TYR A 291 -11.89 -12.29 -13.48
CA TYR A 291 -12.76 -12.23 -12.31
C TYR A 291 -14.19 -11.94 -12.75
N GLN A 292 -15.15 -12.70 -12.23
CA GLN A 292 -16.57 -12.48 -12.48
C GLN A 292 -17.11 -11.42 -11.52
N GLY A 293 -17.93 -10.51 -12.03
CA GLY A 293 -18.53 -9.46 -11.23
C GLY A 293 -19.09 -8.34 -12.08
N TYR A 294 -19.63 -7.34 -11.41
CA TYR A 294 -20.30 -6.21 -12.01
C TYR A 294 -19.80 -4.88 -11.44
N GLY A 295 -19.87 -3.83 -12.25
CA GLY A 295 -19.77 -2.45 -11.79
C GLY A 295 -21.09 -1.74 -12.00
N ILE A 296 -21.60 -1.08 -10.97
CA ILE A 296 -22.85 -0.31 -11.06
C ILE A 296 -22.61 1.17 -10.78
N ASP A 297 -23.25 2.04 -11.54
CA ASP A 297 -23.23 3.50 -11.33
C ASP A 297 -24.60 4.10 -11.66
N LEU A 298 -24.87 5.31 -11.18
CA LEU A 298 -26.13 6.02 -11.46
C LEU A 298 -26.27 6.42 -12.93
N ARG A 299 -25.17 6.43 -13.68
CA ARG A 299 -25.16 6.74 -15.10
C ARG A 299 -23.96 6.11 -15.80
N ALA A 300 -24.12 5.77 -17.07
CA ALA A 300 -23.01 5.36 -17.90
C ALA A 300 -22.01 6.52 -18.06
N ARG A 301 -20.71 6.21 -18.02
CA ARG A 301 -19.64 7.20 -18.25
C ARG A 301 -19.07 7.08 -19.65
N THR A 302 -18.37 8.11 -20.09
CA THR A 302 -17.80 8.22 -21.45
C THR A 302 -16.89 7.03 -21.78
N SER A 303 -16.13 6.54 -20.78
CA SER A 303 -15.26 5.37 -20.96
C SER A 303 -16.01 4.08 -21.30
N TRP A 304 -17.28 3.92 -20.90
CA TRP A 304 -17.98 2.64 -20.99
C TRP A 304 -18.10 2.16 -22.44
N ASP A 305 -18.46 3.05 -23.37
CA ASP A 305 -18.62 2.73 -24.79
C ASP A 305 -17.33 2.27 -25.48
N HIS A 306 -16.18 2.50 -24.85
CA HIS A 306 -14.86 2.19 -25.39
C HIS A 306 -14.26 0.90 -24.84
N TYR A 307 -14.90 0.28 -23.84
CA TYR A 307 -14.44 -1.00 -23.33
C TYR A 307 -14.87 -2.17 -24.22
N PRO A 308 -14.15 -3.31 -24.16
CA PRO A 308 -14.57 -4.55 -24.82
C PRO A 308 -15.98 -4.99 -24.41
N GLU A 309 -16.63 -5.80 -25.24
CA GLU A 309 -17.99 -6.31 -25.00
C GLU A 309 -18.13 -7.00 -23.64
N SER A 310 -17.13 -7.78 -23.23
CA SER A 310 -17.13 -8.46 -21.91
C SER A 310 -17.23 -7.49 -20.74
N THR A 311 -16.56 -6.33 -20.84
CA THR A 311 -16.63 -5.28 -19.80
C THR A 311 -17.92 -4.47 -19.90
N ARG A 312 -18.36 -4.11 -21.10
CA ARG A 312 -19.64 -3.41 -21.29
C ARG A 312 -20.81 -4.23 -20.74
N ALA A 313 -20.80 -5.54 -20.93
CA ALA A 313 -21.79 -6.45 -20.37
C ALA A 313 -21.75 -6.56 -18.83
N ALA A 314 -20.64 -6.17 -18.20
CA ALA A 314 -20.47 -6.17 -16.75
C ALA A 314 -20.75 -4.80 -16.09
N LEU A 315 -20.97 -3.75 -16.88
CA LEU A 315 -21.21 -2.39 -16.40
C LEU A 315 -22.70 -2.05 -16.54
N HIS A 316 -23.34 -1.65 -15.46
CA HIS A 316 -24.78 -1.41 -15.43
C HIS A 316 -25.15 -0.06 -14.83
N VAL A 317 -26.06 0.64 -15.51
CA VAL A 317 -26.72 1.81 -14.95
C VAL A 317 -27.78 1.33 -13.97
N TYR A 318 -27.54 1.53 -12.66
CA TYR A 318 -28.43 1.06 -11.62
C TYR A 318 -28.45 2.03 -10.44
N ALA A 319 -29.65 2.52 -10.12
CA ALA A 319 -29.88 3.37 -8.96
C ALA A 319 -30.18 2.50 -7.73
N LEU A 320 -29.13 2.18 -6.98
CA LEU A 320 -29.28 1.45 -5.73
C LEU A 320 -30.00 2.33 -4.70
N ASP A 321 -31.09 1.81 -4.16
CA ASP A 321 -31.87 2.43 -3.10
C ASP A 321 -31.85 1.56 -1.83
N PRO A 322 -30.91 1.82 -0.90
CA PRO A 322 -30.83 1.07 0.35
C PRO A 322 -32.09 1.17 1.21
N THR A 323 -32.96 2.17 0.99
CA THR A 323 -34.17 2.34 1.80
C THR A 323 -35.27 1.35 1.46
N GLN A 324 -35.20 0.69 0.30
CA GLN A 324 -36.20 -0.29 -0.11
C GLN A 324 -36.16 -1.58 0.72
N TYR A 325 -35.04 -1.85 1.40
CA TYR A 325 -34.88 -3.01 2.26
C TYR A 325 -35.85 -3.02 3.45
N ILE A 326 -36.41 -1.87 3.88
CA ILE A 326 -37.43 -1.82 4.92
C ILE A 326 -38.74 -2.52 4.51
N LYS A 327 -39.00 -2.62 3.20
CA LYS A 327 -40.22 -3.23 2.65
C LYS A 327 -40.04 -4.72 2.40
N ARG A 328 -38.82 -5.24 2.50
CA ARG A 328 -38.54 -6.65 2.28
C ARG A 328 -38.92 -7.45 3.52
N THR A 329 -39.92 -8.30 3.38
CA THR A 329 -40.15 -9.38 4.33
C THR A 329 -38.98 -10.36 4.30
N PRO A 330 -38.64 -11.04 5.42
CA PRO A 330 -37.58 -12.04 5.44
C PRO A 330 -37.81 -13.07 4.32
N ARG A 331 -36.85 -13.12 3.39
CA ARG A 331 -36.74 -13.99 2.20
C ARG A 331 -37.98 -14.83 1.86
N ALA A 332 -38.82 -14.33 0.96
CA ALA A 332 -39.36 -15.22 -0.06
C ALA A 332 -38.21 -15.50 -1.05
N ASP A 333 -37.87 -16.76 -1.30
CA ASP A 333 -36.66 -17.23 -1.99
C ASP A 333 -36.38 -16.67 -3.41
N ASN A 334 -37.24 -15.80 -3.94
CA ASN A 334 -37.18 -15.27 -5.31
C ASN A 334 -36.95 -13.75 -5.44
N ASP A 335 -36.79 -12.97 -4.35
CA ASP A 335 -36.46 -11.53 -4.42
C ASP A 335 -34.93 -11.31 -4.35
N ILE A 336 -34.22 -11.69 -5.41
CA ILE A 336 -32.77 -11.42 -5.54
C ILE A 336 -32.61 -9.95 -5.95
N THR A 337 -31.92 -9.16 -5.12
CA THR A 337 -31.53 -7.80 -5.52
C THR A 337 -30.69 -7.88 -6.78
N PRO A 338 -31.05 -7.12 -7.84
CA PRO A 338 -30.24 -7.08 -9.05
C PRO A 338 -28.76 -6.90 -8.72
N TYR A 339 -27.93 -7.78 -9.29
CA TYR A 339 -26.47 -7.77 -9.15
C TYR A 339 -25.90 -8.19 -7.78
N PHE A 340 -26.71 -8.67 -6.82
CA PHE A 340 -26.24 -9.26 -5.55
C PHE A 340 -26.41 -10.79 -5.56
N PRO A 341 -25.60 -11.54 -6.32
CA PRO A 341 -25.61 -13.00 -6.21
C PRO A 341 -25.13 -13.43 -4.80
N PRO A 342 -25.59 -14.59 -4.29
CA PRO A 342 -25.12 -15.13 -3.03
C PRO A 342 -23.58 -15.22 -2.98
N GLY A 343 -22.99 -14.71 -1.90
CA GLY A 343 -21.55 -14.74 -1.71
C GLY A 343 -20.75 -13.76 -2.58
N VAL A 344 -21.40 -12.72 -3.12
CA VAL A 344 -20.71 -11.58 -3.75
C VAL A 344 -19.78 -10.88 -2.76
N PHE A 345 -18.69 -10.28 -3.25
CA PHE A 345 -17.84 -9.38 -2.48
C PHE A 345 -18.06 -7.93 -2.92
N LEU A 346 -18.42 -7.05 -1.99
CA LEU A 346 -18.68 -5.64 -2.33
C LEU A 346 -17.39 -4.84 -2.37
N VAL A 347 -17.26 -3.98 -3.37
CA VAL A 347 -16.15 -3.03 -3.50
C VAL A 347 -16.73 -1.63 -3.50
N GLY A 348 -16.20 -0.79 -2.63
CA GLY A 348 -16.51 0.64 -2.56
C GLY A 348 -15.24 1.42 -2.83
N ASN A 349 -14.84 1.47 -4.09
CA ASN A 349 -13.71 2.28 -4.52
C ASN A 349 -14.15 3.75 -4.56
N HIS A 350 -13.86 4.51 -3.50
CA HIS A 350 -14.22 5.93 -3.43
C HIS A 350 -15.72 6.18 -3.68
N ALA A 351 -16.58 5.32 -3.11
CA ALA A 351 -18.01 5.21 -3.42
C ALA A 351 -18.89 6.38 -2.90
N ASP A 352 -18.31 7.53 -2.55
CA ASP A 352 -19.02 8.74 -2.10
C ASP A 352 -20.15 8.46 -1.10
N GLU A 353 -21.40 8.78 -1.46
CA GLU A 353 -22.61 8.63 -0.65
C GLU A 353 -22.93 7.17 -0.31
N LEU A 354 -22.43 6.19 -1.08
CA LEU A 354 -22.62 4.76 -0.83
C LEU A 354 -21.64 4.21 0.22
N THR A 355 -20.55 4.92 0.53
CA THR A 355 -19.53 4.50 1.50
C THR A 355 -20.10 3.94 2.81
N PRO A 356 -21.03 4.61 3.52
CA PRO A 356 -21.60 4.07 4.76
C PRO A 356 -22.63 2.96 4.55
N TRP A 357 -23.19 2.83 3.34
CA TRP A 357 -24.16 1.80 3.02
C TRP A 357 -23.52 0.43 2.75
N LEU A 358 -22.24 0.39 2.37
CA LEU A 358 -21.51 -0.86 2.13
C LEU A 358 -21.68 -1.91 3.24
N PRO A 359 -21.36 -1.64 4.53
CA PRO A 359 -21.49 -2.64 5.58
C PRO A 359 -22.96 -3.03 5.87
N ILE A 360 -23.93 -2.14 5.61
CA ILE A 360 -25.36 -2.44 5.74
C ILE A 360 -25.77 -3.44 4.67
N LEU A 361 -25.49 -3.13 3.40
CA LEU A 361 -25.78 -3.99 2.26
C LEU A 361 -25.06 -5.33 2.38
N ALA A 362 -23.78 -5.30 2.78
CA ALA A 362 -23.00 -6.51 3.03
C ALA A 362 -23.68 -7.43 4.04
N THR A 363 -24.31 -6.84 5.06
CA THR A 363 -25.00 -7.56 6.13
C THR A 363 -26.32 -8.16 5.66
N LEU A 364 -27.18 -7.33 5.05
CA LEU A 364 -28.52 -7.73 4.61
C LEU A 364 -28.49 -8.74 3.46
N GLU A 365 -27.49 -8.64 2.58
CA GLU A 365 -27.32 -9.53 1.42
C GLU A 365 -26.48 -10.77 1.74
N ASN A 366 -26.01 -10.91 2.99
CA ASN A 366 -25.12 -11.98 3.43
C ASN A 366 -23.94 -12.21 2.46
N THR A 367 -23.23 -11.14 2.16
CA THR A 367 -22.11 -11.11 1.22
C THR A 367 -20.90 -11.88 1.76
N ALA A 368 -19.96 -12.26 0.89
CA ALA A 368 -18.70 -12.88 1.29
C ALA A 368 -17.72 -11.90 1.98
N GLY A 369 -18.08 -10.61 2.01
CA GLY A 369 -17.28 -9.54 2.59
C GLY A 369 -17.36 -8.27 1.75
N TYR A 370 -16.63 -7.25 2.19
CA TYR A 370 -16.47 -6.03 1.43
C TYR A 370 -15.13 -5.34 1.68
N LEU A 371 -14.76 -4.47 0.75
CA LEU A 371 -13.68 -3.50 0.88
C LEU A 371 -14.22 -2.10 0.61
N SER A 372 -13.94 -1.14 1.48
CA SER A 372 -14.35 0.26 1.36
C SER A 372 -13.14 1.19 1.42
N ILE A 373 -12.99 2.06 0.42
CA ILE A 373 -11.93 3.08 0.32
C ILE A 373 -12.57 4.48 0.45
N PRO A 374 -12.86 4.97 1.67
CA PRO A 374 -13.57 6.24 1.88
C PRO A 374 -12.79 7.47 1.37
N CYS A 375 -13.41 8.27 0.50
CA CYS A 375 -12.85 9.56 0.01
C CYS A 375 -13.59 10.79 0.57
N CYS A 376 -14.91 10.77 0.50
CA CYS A 376 -15.82 11.84 0.88
C CYS A 376 -16.56 11.45 2.16
N SER A 377 -16.61 12.36 3.12
CA SER A 377 -17.18 12.08 4.44
C SER A 377 -18.71 12.23 4.43
N TRP A 378 -19.40 11.19 3.98
CA TRP A 378 -20.87 11.07 4.01
C TRP A 378 -21.32 10.18 5.16
N SER A 379 -22.34 10.62 5.90
CA SER A 379 -23.20 9.71 6.66
C SER A 379 -24.26 9.12 5.70
N PHE A 380 -25.33 8.54 6.21
CA PHE A 380 -26.32 7.85 5.39
C PHE A 380 -27.11 8.77 4.45
N ASP A 381 -27.42 9.99 4.88
CA ASP A 381 -28.34 10.92 4.23
C ASP A 381 -27.83 12.37 4.18
N GLU A 382 -26.66 12.63 4.77
CA GLU A 382 -26.04 13.96 4.81
C GLU A 382 -24.51 13.87 4.90
N ARG A 383 -23.84 15.03 4.87
CA ARG A 383 -22.39 15.05 5.12
C ARG A 383 -22.11 14.68 6.58
N PHE A 384 -21.11 13.84 6.79
CA PHE A 384 -20.66 13.43 8.11
C PHE A 384 -20.19 14.63 8.94
N SER A 385 -20.80 14.80 10.11
CA SER A 385 -20.41 15.76 11.14
C SER A 385 -20.06 15.03 12.45
N ARG A 386 -19.12 15.61 13.22
CA ARG A 386 -18.62 14.98 14.47
C ARG A 386 -19.69 14.85 15.56
N SER A 387 -20.68 15.73 15.55
CA SER A 387 -21.73 15.82 16.56
C SER A 387 -22.87 14.81 16.35
N ALA A 388 -23.05 14.31 15.12
CA ALA A 388 -24.19 13.46 14.75
C ALA A 388 -23.92 11.94 14.81
N SER A 389 -22.65 11.53 14.96
CA SER A 389 -22.17 10.16 14.72
C SER A 389 -22.24 9.20 15.92
N ALA A 390 -22.80 9.61 17.06
CA ALA A 390 -22.77 8.88 18.33
C ALA A 390 -23.97 7.91 18.54
N LYS A 391 -24.38 7.15 17.51
CA LYS A 391 -25.52 6.22 17.62
C LYS A 391 -25.16 4.74 17.83
N PHE A 392 -23.90 4.35 17.73
CA PHE A 392 -23.49 2.94 17.82
C PHE A 392 -22.98 2.55 19.22
N SER A 393 -23.80 2.75 20.25
CA SER A 393 -23.46 2.30 21.61
C SER A 393 -24.43 1.23 22.08
N ASP A 394 -24.01 -0.04 22.05
CA ASP A 394 -24.45 -0.98 23.08
C ASP A 394 -23.65 -0.72 24.34
N SER A 395 -24.27 -0.97 25.51
CA SER A 395 -23.54 -1.04 26.78
C SER A 395 -22.42 -2.09 26.78
N ASP A 396 -22.52 -3.11 25.91
CA ASP A 396 -21.54 -4.21 25.78
C ASP A 396 -20.37 -3.90 24.81
N LEU A 397 -20.54 -2.93 23.90
CA LEU A 397 -19.50 -2.50 22.94
C LEU A 397 -18.74 -1.23 23.39
N GLY A 398 -19.11 -0.68 24.56
CA GLY A 398 -18.51 0.52 25.13
C GLY A 398 -19.00 1.80 24.46
N SER A 399 -19.53 2.73 25.25
CA SER A 399 -19.97 4.05 24.78
C SER A 399 -18.81 5.01 24.45
N ALA A 400 -17.60 4.69 24.93
CA ALA A 400 -16.40 5.47 24.69
C ALA A 400 -15.63 4.91 23.49
N VAL A 401 -14.86 5.79 22.83
CA VAL A 401 -13.88 5.31 21.87
C VAL A 401 -12.88 4.41 22.61
N ASP A 402 -12.96 3.09 22.42
CA ASP A 402 -11.90 2.19 22.86
C ASP A 402 -10.63 2.60 22.11
N ASP A 403 -9.72 3.29 22.81
CA ASP A 403 -8.43 3.69 22.26
C ASP A 403 -7.67 2.46 21.74
N GLY A 404 -7.86 1.30 22.38
CA GLY A 404 -7.35 0.02 21.92
C GLY A 404 -7.92 -0.42 20.57
N PHE A 405 -9.20 -0.18 20.28
CA PHE A 405 -9.80 -0.48 18.97
C PHE A 405 -9.19 0.37 17.86
N VAL A 406 -9.00 1.67 18.13
CA VAL A 406 -8.43 2.57 17.13
C VAL A 406 -6.94 2.27 16.90
N GLU A 407 -6.19 1.99 17.96
CA GLU A 407 -4.79 1.61 17.87
C GLU A 407 -4.61 0.28 17.12
N ARG A 408 -5.40 -0.76 17.44
CA ARG A 408 -5.37 -2.07 16.77
C ARG A 408 -5.61 -1.97 15.26
N LEU A 409 -6.54 -1.12 14.84
CA LEU A 409 -6.85 -0.90 13.42
C LEU A 409 -5.99 0.18 12.75
N ASN A 410 -5.02 0.75 13.49
CA ASN A 410 -4.21 1.89 13.07
C ASN A 410 -5.06 3.10 12.60
N LEU A 411 -6.29 3.27 13.06
CA LEU A 411 -7.26 4.26 12.54
C LEU A 411 -6.98 5.71 12.99
N GLY A 412 -5.93 5.93 13.78
CA GLY A 412 -5.38 7.23 14.16
C GLY A 412 -3.91 7.08 14.55
N GLY A 413 -3.02 7.93 14.03
CA GLY A 413 -1.67 8.05 14.59
C GLY A 413 -1.71 8.74 15.97
N GLU A 414 -0.66 8.67 16.78
CA GLU A 414 -0.61 9.41 18.05
C GLU A 414 -0.91 10.90 17.84
N GLY A 415 -1.92 11.41 18.55
CA GLY A 415 -2.50 12.76 18.37
C GLY A 415 -3.59 12.91 17.28
N GLY A 416 -3.99 11.79 16.65
CA GLY A 416 -4.66 11.73 15.35
C GLY A 416 -6.19 11.70 15.31
N HIS A 417 -6.91 11.61 16.43
CA HIS A 417 -8.38 11.73 16.45
C HIS A 417 -8.90 13.16 16.17
N ARG A 418 -8.01 14.10 15.85
CA ARG A 418 -8.36 15.51 15.63
C ARG A 418 -8.83 15.85 14.22
N SER A 419 -8.51 15.03 13.20
CA SER A 419 -8.95 15.33 11.82
C SER A 419 -10.35 14.78 11.56
N GLN A 420 -11.15 15.50 10.75
CA GLN A 420 -12.51 15.05 10.39
C GLN A 420 -12.48 13.68 9.68
N TYR A 421 -11.44 13.44 8.88
CA TYR A 421 -11.30 12.18 8.15
C TYR A 421 -10.92 11.00 9.06
N SER A 422 -10.04 11.18 10.06
CA SER A 422 -9.76 10.12 11.03
C SER A 422 -11.03 9.72 11.78
N MET A 423 -11.80 10.69 12.27
CA MET A 423 -13.08 10.42 12.94
C MET A 423 -14.09 9.74 12.01
N TYR A 424 -14.11 10.10 10.74
CA TYR A 424 -14.97 9.44 9.76
C TYR A 424 -14.60 7.96 9.57
N ARG A 425 -13.31 7.63 9.45
CA ARG A 425 -12.87 6.23 9.35
C ARG A 425 -13.18 5.42 10.61
N ILE A 426 -12.99 6.03 11.79
CA ILE A 426 -13.35 5.39 13.07
C ILE A 426 -14.85 5.10 13.13
N TRP A 427 -15.68 6.06 12.68
CA TRP A 427 -17.13 5.88 12.62
C TRP A 427 -17.54 4.76 11.65
N LEU A 428 -16.93 4.70 10.46
CA LEU A 428 -17.17 3.62 9.50
C LEU A 428 -16.76 2.25 10.07
N ALA A 429 -15.57 2.15 10.68
CA ALA A 429 -15.11 0.91 11.30
C ALA A 429 -16.03 0.45 12.43
N ARG A 430 -16.57 1.38 13.24
CA ARG A 430 -17.56 1.04 14.25
C ARG A 430 -18.88 0.59 13.67
N LEU A 431 -19.36 1.24 12.61
CA LEU A 431 -20.57 0.81 11.92
C LEU A 431 -20.41 -0.65 11.45
N SER A 432 -19.27 -1.00 10.88
CA SER A 432 -18.95 -2.36 10.47
C SER A 432 -18.98 -3.35 11.64
N GLN A 433 -18.33 -3.01 12.75
CA GLN A 433 -18.33 -3.84 13.96
C GLN A 433 -19.74 -3.98 14.58
N TRP A 434 -20.51 -2.90 14.59
CA TRP A 434 -21.90 -2.88 15.04
C TRP A 434 -22.79 -3.83 14.25
N LEU A 435 -22.51 -3.95 12.95
CA LEU A 435 -23.15 -4.86 12.00
C LEU A 435 -22.50 -6.26 11.98
N GLY A 436 -21.69 -6.60 12.99
CA GLY A 436 -21.18 -7.94 13.22
C GLY A 436 -19.98 -8.33 12.39
N TRP A 437 -19.31 -7.38 11.73
CA TRP A 437 -18.12 -7.66 10.95
C TRP A 437 -16.85 -7.56 11.79
N LYS A 438 -15.95 -8.53 11.59
CA LYS A 438 -14.56 -8.38 12.00
C LYS A 438 -13.90 -7.35 11.07
N VAL A 439 -13.45 -6.26 11.65
CA VAL A 439 -12.90 -5.13 10.91
C VAL A 439 -11.39 -5.25 10.80
N GLU A 440 -10.89 -5.08 9.60
CA GLU A 440 -9.48 -5.02 9.25
C GLU A 440 -9.22 -3.70 8.49
N CYS A 441 -8.00 -3.19 8.55
CA CYS A 441 -7.63 -1.94 7.87
C CYS A 441 -6.26 -2.06 7.22
N ASP A 442 -6.10 -1.44 6.05
CA ASP A 442 -4.81 -1.30 5.39
C ASP A 442 -4.66 0.07 4.73
N VAL A 443 -3.43 0.49 4.50
CA VAL A 443 -3.07 1.72 3.80
C VAL A 443 -2.48 1.37 2.44
N LEU A 444 -3.33 1.44 1.42
CA LEU A 444 -3.04 1.00 0.07
C LEU A 444 -1.89 1.80 -0.56
N ARG A 445 -1.07 1.11 -1.36
CA ARG A 445 0.07 1.70 -2.10
C ARG A 445 -0.36 2.29 -3.44
N ILE A 446 -1.39 3.13 -3.41
CA ILE A 446 -1.97 3.83 -4.57
C ILE A 446 -1.59 5.32 -4.56
N PRO A 447 -1.58 6.02 -5.71
CA PRO A 447 -1.27 7.46 -5.80
C PRO A 447 -2.43 8.35 -5.31
N SER A 448 -2.96 8.09 -4.12
CA SER A 448 -4.08 8.80 -3.50
C SER A 448 -3.77 9.20 -2.06
N THR A 449 -4.22 10.39 -1.65
CA THR A 449 -4.22 10.80 -0.23
C THR A 449 -5.38 10.17 0.56
N ARG A 450 -6.31 9.49 -0.12
CA ARG A 450 -7.46 8.78 0.44
C ARG A 450 -7.28 7.26 0.37
N ASN A 451 -6.08 6.77 0.61
CA ASN A 451 -5.67 5.38 0.40
C ASN A 451 -5.98 4.41 1.56
N TRP A 452 -6.89 4.74 2.47
CA TRP A 452 -7.25 3.85 3.57
C TRP A 452 -8.35 2.90 3.14
N ALA A 453 -8.15 1.60 3.36
CA ALA A 453 -9.15 0.58 3.12
C ALA A 453 -9.68 0.03 4.45
N ILE A 454 -11.01 -0.05 4.57
CA ILE A 454 -11.70 -0.82 5.61
C ILE A 454 -12.17 -2.11 4.96
N ILE A 455 -11.80 -3.25 5.55
CA ILE A 455 -12.01 -4.58 4.99
C ILE A 455 -12.74 -5.42 6.03
N SER A 456 -13.74 -6.17 5.57
CA SER A 456 -14.49 -7.10 6.40
C SER A 456 -14.78 -8.36 5.60
N ARG A 457 -14.35 -9.52 6.12
CA ARG A 457 -14.44 -10.83 5.44
C ARG A 457 -14.97 -11.95 6.34
N GLU A 458 -15.06 -11.68 7.63
CA GLU A 458 -15.46 -12.62 8.67
C GLU A 458 -16.48 -11.94 9.59
N ARG A 459 -17.38 -12.72 10.18
CA ARG A 459 -18.27 -12.25 11.23
C ARG A 459 -17.61 -12.39 12.60
N VAL A 460 -17.96 -11.52 13.54
CA VAL A 460 -17.46 -11.58 14.93
C VAL A 460 -18.10 -12.75 15.68
N ASN A 461 -19.37 -13.05 15.41
CA ASN A 461 -20.11 -14.19 15.92
C ASN A 461 -21.17 -14.65 14.88
N GLU A 462 -21.96 -15.67 15.21
CA GLU A 462 -22.97 -16.25 14.32
C GLU A 462 -24.38 -15.62 14.46
N ASP A 463 -24.53 -14.52 15.21
CA ASP A 463 -25.83 -13.88 15.49
C ASP A 463 -26.32 -12.99 14.32
N SER A 464 -26.59 -13.64 13.18
CA SER A 464 -26.95 -12.98 11.93
C SER A 464 -28.28 -12.21 11.97
N GLU A 465 -29.22 -12.63 12.83
CA GLU A 465 -30.53 -11.96 12.99
C GLU A 465 -30.34 -10.60 13.66
N THR A 466 -29.64 -10.54 14.81
CA THR A 466 -29.36 -9.28 15.51
C THR A 466 -28.67 -8.25 14.61
N TYR A 467 -27.72 -8.67 13.78
CA TYR A 467 -27.04 -7.75 12.87
C TYR A 467 -27.91 -7.26 11.72
N SER A 468 -28.83 -8.11 11.24
CA SER A 468 -29.81 -7.73 10.23
C SER A 468 -30.81 -6.72 10.79
N ASP A 469 -31.30 -6.94 12.02
CA ASP A 469 -32.19 -6.01 12.72
C ASP A 469 -31.52 -4.65 12.92
N ARG A 470 -30.28 -4.62 13.40
CA ARG A 470 -29.48 -3.38 13.53
C ARG A 470 -29.33 -2.64 12.20
N ALA A 471 -29.17 -3.36 11.09
CA ALA A 471 -29.07 -2.77 9.75
C ALA A 471 -30.42 -2.15 9.31
N LEU A 472 -31.52 -2.87 9.57
CA LEU A 472 -32.88 -2.41 9.28
C LEU A 472 -33.28 -1.20 10.14
N ASP A 473 -32.90 -1.17 11.41
CA ASP A 473 -33.12 -0.01 12.31
C ASP A 473 -32.47 1.26 11.76
N ILE A 474 -31.22 1.15 11.26
CA ILE A 474 -30.52 2.28 10.63
C ILE A 474 -31.28 2.76 9.38
N ILE A 475 -31.76 1.84 8.55
CA ILE A 475 -32.55 2.17 7.37
C ILE A 475 -33.86 2.87 7.79
N GLN A 476 -34.54 2.35 8.81
CA GLN A 476 -35.77 2.93 9.33
C GLN A 476 -35.55 4.36 9.85
N ASP A 477 -34.46 4.61 10.58
CA ASP A 477 -34.05 5.94 11.02
C ASP A 477 -33.82 6.91 9.86
N VAL A 478 -33.22 6.43 8.77
CA VAL A 478 -33.00 7.24 7.55
C VAL A 478 -34.32 7.54 6.84
N VAL A 479 -35.20 6.54 6.71
CA VAL A 479 -36.53 6.68 6.09
C VAL A 479 -37.39 7.66 6.89
N GLN A 480 -37.42 7.56 8.22
CA GLN A 480 -38.20 8.45 9.08
C GLN A 480 -37.74 9.91 9.00
N ARG A 481 -36.43 10.14 8.88
CA ARG A 481 -35.88 11.49 8.66
C ARG A 481 -36.28 12.07 7.28
N GLY A 482 -36.61 11.21 6.32
CA GLY A 482 -37.13 11.61 5.00
C GLY A 482 -36.13 12.40 4.13
N ALA A 483 -34.86 12.45 4.52
CA ALA A 483 -33.82 13.23 3.84
C ALA A 483 -33.12 12.45 2.72
N PHE A 484 -33.10 11.10 2.80
CA PHE A 484 -32.52 10.28 1.75
C PHE A 484 -33.40 10.29 0.51
N LYS A 485 -32.84 10.75 -0.60
CA LYS A 485 -33.50 10.72 -1.91
C LYS A 485 -32.64 9.90 -2.85
N THR A 486 -33.14 8.73 -3.24
CA THR A 486 -32.54 7.93 -4.31
C THR A 486 -32.44 8.78 -5.55
N ARG A 487 -31.21 8.96 -6.04
CA ARG A 487 -30.98 9.69 -7.29
C ARG A 487 -31.55 8.84 -8.42
N LYS A 488 -32.33 9.45 -9.31
CA LYS A 488 -32.79 8.79 -10.53
C LYS A 488 -31.61 8.63 -11.50
N PRO A 489 -31.55 7.55 -12.30
CA PRO A 489 -30.56 7.44 -13.35
C PRO A 489 -30.57 8.68 -14.25
N GLU A 490 -29.39 9.26 -14.50
CA GLU A 490 -29.26 10.43 -15.38
C GLU A 490 -29.13 9.99 -16.84
N GLY A 491 -29.83 10.66 -17.77
CA GLY A 491 -29.75 10.40 -19.21
C GLY A 491 -30.93 9.60 -19.78
N LYS A 492 -30.86 9.21 -21.07
CA LYS A 492 -31.95 8.54 -21.82
C LYS A 492 -32.36 7.16 -21.28
N ALA A 493 -31.65 6.64 -20.28
CA ALA A 493 -31.96 5.37 -19.62
C ALA A 493 -33.13 5.48 -18.61
N GLY A 494 -33.64 6.68 -18.33
CA GLY A 494 -34.79 6.89 -17.44
C GLY A 494 -36.18 6.69 -18.07
N ASP A 495 -36.26 6.35 -19.37
CA ASP A 495 -37.51 6.21 -20.13
C ASP A 495 -37.79 4.77 -20.62
N HIS A 496 -37.27 3.75 -19.92
CA HIS A 496 -37.58 2.34 -20.19
C HIS A 496 -38.12 1.62 -18.96
#